data_AF-A0A0A0CXX8-F1
#
_entry.id   AF-A0A0A0CXX8-F1
#
_cell.length_a   1.000
_cell.length_b   1.000
_cell.length_c   1.000
_cell.angle_alpha   90.00
_cell.angle_beta   90.00
_cell.angle_gamma   90.00
#
_symmetry.space_group_name_H-M   'P 1'
#
loop_
_entity.id
_entity.type
_entity.pdbx_description
1 polymer ?
#
loop_
_entity_poly.entity_id
_entity_poly.type
_entity_poly.pdbx_seq_one_letter_code
_entity_poly.pdbx_strand_id
1 'polypeptide(L)'
;MSKRKPDHISQEAWDAVDSPPLTDEFMKGMRPVSETHPELIEMQRRYRGQQKAPTKQMVTLRLDPDVVEAFRATGAGWQRRMNDALRKAAGL
;
A
#
# COMPACT_ATOMS: atom_id res chain seq x y z
N MET A 1 21.97 -10.44 -3.26
CA MET A 1 20.71 -10.60 -4.03
C MET A 1 21.08 -10.91 -5.48
N SER A 2 20.65 -12.05 -6.02
CA SER A 2 20.96 -12.42 -7.42
C SER A 2 20.12 -11.59 -8.38
N LYS A 3 20.75 -10.99 -9.40
CA LYS A 3 20.08 -10.19 -10.44
C LYS A 3 19.22 -11.11 -11.29
N ARG A 4 17.95 -11.29 -10.94
CA ARG A 4 16.99 -12.00 -11.81
C ARG A 4 16.43 -11.02 -12.82
N LYS A 5 16.61 -11.37 -14.09
CA LYS A 5 16.05 -10.70 -15.25
C LYS A 5 14.52 -10.94 -15.32
N PRO A 6 13.72 -9.97 -15.80
CA PRO A 6 12.28 -10.14 -16.00
C PRO A 6 11.95 -11.22 -17.04
N ASP A 7 10.86 -11.97 -16.81
CA ASP A 7 10.45 -13.12 -17.63
C ASP A 7 10.13 -12.77 -19.11
N HIS A 8 9.78 -11.52 -19.39
CA HIS A 8 9.38 -11.03 -20.71
C HIS A 8 10.52 -10.46 -21.57
N ILE A 9 11.76 -10.46 -21.07
CA ILE A 9 12.94 -10.00 -21.82
C ILE A 9 13.73 -11.25 -22.26
N SER A 10 14.39 -11.28 -23.42
CA SER A 10 15.25 -12.41 -23.83
C SER A 10 16.66 -12.29 -23.24
N GLN A 11 17.37 -13.41 -23.03
CA GLN A 11 18.68 -13.37 -22.35
C GLN A 11 19.69 -12.60 -23.19
N GLU A 12 19.69 -12.85 -24.50
CA GLU A 12 20.47 -12.13 -25.49
C GLU A 12 20.23 -10.62 -25.44
N ALA A 13 18.97 -10.18 -25.37
CA ALA A 13 18.64 -8.75 -25.27
C ALA A 13 19.10 -8.12 -23.96
N TRP A 14 19.14 -8.89 -22.88
CA TRP A 14 19.61 -8.41 -21.57
C TRP A 14 21.13 -8.27 -21.52
N ASP A 15 21.85 -9.26 -22.07
CA ASP A 15 23.32 -9.27 -22.09
C ASP A 15 23.89 -8.27 -23.13
N ALA A 16 23.11 -7.91 -24.15
CA ALA A 16 23.48 -6.90 -25.13
C ALA A 16 23.41 -5.45 -24.59
N VAL A 17 22.80 -5.21 -23.42
CA VAL A 17 22.74 -3.87 -22.82
C VAL A 17 24.11 -3.50 -22.26
N ASP A 18 24.77 -2.54 -22.91
CA ASP A 18 25.94 -1.89 -22.33
C ASP A 18 25.50 -0.97 -21.17
N SER A 19 25.90 -1.36 -19.96
CA SER A 19 25.61 -0.62 -18.73
C SER A 19 26.92 -0.02 -18.21
N PRO A 20 27.24 1.25 -18.55
CA PRO A 20 28.47 1.88 -18.11
C PRO A 20 28.54 1.94 -16.58
N PRO A 21 29.74 1.90 -15.98
CA PRO A 21 29.89 2.00 -14.54
C PRO A 21 29.40 3.37 -14.06
N LEU A 22 28.75 3.37 -12.89
CA LEU A 22 28.33 4.62 -12.27
C LEU A 22 29.56 5.34 -11.70
N THR A 23 30.12 6.28 -12.47
CA THR A 23 31.30 7.06 -12.07
C THR A 23 30.94 8.21 -11.12
N ASP A 24 31.94 8.74 -10.42
CA ASP A 24 31.77 9.88 -9.52
C ASP A 24 31.31 11.14 -10.24
N GLU A 25 31.75 11.35 -11.49
CA GLU A 25 31.29 12.45 -12.34
C GLU A 25 29.79 12.31 -12.67
N PHE A 26 29.33 11.09 -12.99
CA PHE A 26 27.92 10.81 -13.19
C PHE A 26 27.11 11.07 -11.91
N MET A 27 27.60 10.65 -10.75
CA MET A 27 26.93 10.88 -9.47
C MET A 27 26.82 12.37 -9.11
N LYS A 28 27.86 13.16 -9.40
CA LYS A 28 27.86 14.61 -9.12
C LYS A 28 26.80 15.37 -9.93
N GLY A 29 26.44 14.88 -11.11
CA GLY A 29 25.40 15.46 -11.96
C GLY A 29 23.97 15.07 -11.59
N MET A 30 23.78 14.12 -10.68
CA MET A 30 22.44 13.67 -10.27
C MET A 30 21.72 14.77 -9.48
N ARG A 31 20.43 14.94 -9.78
CA ARG A 31 19.55 15.88 -9.08
C ARG A 31 18.33 15.16 -8.52
N PRO A 32 17.79 15.60 -7.37
CA PRO A 32 16.57 15.04 -6.83
C PRO A 32 15.40 15.07 -7.84
N VAL A 33 14.56 14.03 -7.81
CA VAL A 33 13.32 13.97 -8.61
C VAL A 33 12.40 15.15 -8.26
N SER A 34 12.44 15.63 -7.01
CA SER A 34 11.71 16.83 -6.57
C SER A 34 12.08 18.10 -7.33
N GLU A 35 13.31 18.18 -7.85
CA GLU A 35 13.81 19.36 -8.57
C GLU A 35 13.64 19.23 -10.08
N THR A 36 13.69 18.01 -10.61
CA THR A 36 13.69 17.76 -12.06
C THR A 36 12.32 17.37 -12.61
N HIS A 37 11.48 16.71 -11.80
CA HIS A 37 10.19 16.15 -12.19
C HIS A 37 9.17 16.28 -11.04
N PRO A 38 8.80 17.51 -10.64
CA PRO A 38 7.94 17.78 -9.49
C PRO A 38 6.53 17.15 -9.62
N GLU A 39 6.02 16.95 -10.83
CA GLU A 39 4.73 16.32 -11.13
C GLU A 39 4.64 14.87 -10.62
N LEU A 40 5.77 14.15 -10.60
CA LEU A 40 5.82 12.77 -10.11
C LEU A 40 5.67 12.71 -8.59
N ILE A 41 6.13 13.75 -7.87
CA ILE A 41 5.95 13.84 -6.41
C ILE A 41 4.48 14.05 -6.06
N GLU A 42 3.78 14.88 -6.83
CA GLU A 42 2.35 15.10 -6.61
C GLU A 42 1.54 13.82 -6.85
N MET A 43 1.89 13.07 -7.91
CA MET A 43 1.29 11.76 -8.18
C MET A 43 1.56 10.76 -7.05
N GLN A 44 2.78 10.70 -6.53
CA GLN A 44 3.15 9.79 -5.44
C GLN A 44 2.40 10.09 -4.14
N ARG A 45 2.13 11.37 -3.84
CA ARG A 45 1.35 11.76 -2.64
C ARG A 45 -0.11 11.29 -2.69
N ARG A 46 -0.68 11.09 -3.89
CA ARG A 46 -2.06 10.60 -4.06
C ARG A 46 -2.20 9.10 -3.78
N TYR A 47 -1.10 8.35 -3.89
CA TYR A 47 -1.04 7.01 -3.31
C TYR A 47 -0.93 7.15 -1.80
N ARG A 48 -2.05 6.98 -1.10
CA ARG A 48 -2.04 6.82 0.36
C ARG A 48 -0.97 5.78 0.70
N GLY A 49 0.03 6.20 1.47
CA GLY A 49 1.07 5.30 1.94
C GLY A 49 0.47 4.12 2.70
N GLN A 50 1.26 3.06 2.85
CA GLN A 50 0.96 1.92 3.72
C GLN A 50 0.37 2.39 5.05
N GLN A 51 -0.69 1.73 5.49
CA GLN A 51 -1.40 2.07 6.73
C GLN A 51 -0.42 1.90 7.91
N LYS A 52 0.18 3.00 8.39
CA LYS A 52 1.32 2.99 9.33
C LYS A 52 1.02 2.28 10.66
N ALA A 53 -0.26 2.15 11.03
CA ALA A 53 -0.74 1.38 12.16
C ALA A 53 -2.14 0.82 11.86
N PRO A 54 -2.51 -0.36 12.38
CA PRO A 54 -3.86 -0.89 12.21
C PRO A 54 -4.88 0.06 12.86
N THR A 55 -5.81 0.59 12.08
CA THR A 55 -6.86 1.50 12.59
C THR A 55 -7.95 0.77 13.38
N LYS A 56 -7.89 -0.57 13.44
CA LYS A 56 -8.84 -1.44 14.14
C LYS A 56 -8.07 -2.52 14.89
N GLN A 57 -8.48 -2.81 16.11
CA GLN A 57 -7.92 -3.89 16.90
C GLN A 57 -8.77 -5.16 16.71
N MET A 58 -8.12 -6.29 16.39
CA MET A 58 -8.78 -7.60 16.39
C MET A 58 -8.89 -8.08 17.83
N VAL A 59 -10.11 -8.38 18.28
CA VAL A 59 -10.38 -8.94 19.61
C VAL A 59 -11.25 -10.18 19.49
N THR A 60 -11.06 -11.15 20.38
CA THR A 60 -11.93 -12.32 20.48
C THR A 60 -13.11 -11.98 21.38
N LEU A 61 -14.27 -11.69 20.79
CA LEU A 61 -15.52 -11.37 21.49
C LEU A 61 -16.60 -12.39 21.15
N ARG A 62 -17.34 -12.88 22.16
CA ARG A 62 -18.56 -13.67 21.95
C ARG A 62 -19.77 -12.73 22.04
N LEU A 63 -20.65 -12.82 21.05
CA LEU A 63 -21.90 -12.08 20.97
C LEU A 63 -23.04 -13.09 20.86
N ASP A 64 -24.24 -12.69 21.28
CA ASP A 64 -25.43 -13.51 21.08
C ASP A 64 -25.69 -13.76 19.58
N PRO A 65 -26.13 -14.96 19.19
CA PRO A 65 -26.29 -15.31 17.76
C PRO A 65 -27.27 -14.39 17.03
N ASP A 66 -28.36 -14.00 17.69
CA ASP A 66 -29.40 -13.12 17.13
C ASP A 66 -28.87 -11.72 16.80
N VAL A 67 -27.98 -11.16 17.63
CA VAL A 67 -27.30 -9.89 17.36
C VAL A 67 -26.46 -10.01 16.09
N VAL A 68 -25.67 -11.07 15.96
CA VAL A 68 -24.82 -11.29 14.78
C VAL A 68 -25.67 -11.45 13.52
N GLU A 69 -26.74 -12.24 13.58
CA GLU A 69 -27.65 -12.44 12.45
C GLU A 69 -28.38 -11.16 12.05
N ALA A 70 -28.85 -10.37 13.02
CA ALA A 70 -29.49 -9.08 12.76
C ALA A 70 -28.56 -8.14 11.99
N PHE A 71 -27.28 -8.06 12.34
CA PHE A 71 -26.33 -7.28 11.56
C PHE A 71 -26.03 -7.93 10.21
N ARG A 72 -25.78 -9.25 10.12
CA ARG A 72 -25.51 -9.93 8.83
C ARG A 72 -26.63 -9.73 7.81
N ALA A 73 -27.89 -9.73 8.25
CA ALA A 73 -29.07 -9.50 7.42
C ALA A 73 -29.06 -8.12 6.72
N THR A 74 -28.32 -7.14 7.25
CA THR A 74 -28.15 -5.83 6.62
C THR A 74 -27.25 -5.85 5.36
N GLY A 75 -26.64 -7.00 5.05
CA GLY A 75 -25.85 -7.23 3.84
C GLY A 75 -24.43 -6.69 3.92
N ALA A 76 -23.85 -6.34 2.76
CA ALA A 76 -22.47 -5.86 2.68
C ALA A 76 -22.21 -4.68 3.63
N GLY A 77 -21.08 -4.74 4.35
CA GLY A 77 -20.71 -3.71 5.34
C GLY A 77 -21.36 -3.88 6.73
N TRP A 78 -21.99 -5.02 7.03
CA TRP A 78 -22.61 -5.24 8.35
C TRP A 78 -21.64 -5.07 9.52
N GLN A 79 -20.39 -5.50 9.37
CA GLN A 79 -19.36 -5.32 10.40
C GLN A 79 -19.05 -3.84 10.67
N ARG A 80 -19.12 -2.99 9.65
CA ARG A 80 -18.96 -1.54 9.80
C ARG A 80 -20.13 -0.96 10.59
N ARG A 81 -21.37 -1.32 10.24
CA ARG A 81 -22.57 -0.88 10.99
C ARG A 81 -22.54 -1.35 12.45
N MET A 82 -22.10 -2.57 12.70
CA MET A 82 -21.91 -3.10 14.06
C MET A 82 -20.86 -2.27 14.82
N ASN A 83 -19.73 -1.96 14.20
CA ASN A 83 -18.71 -1.10 14.80
C ASN A 83 -19.25 0.31 15.11
N ASP A 84 -20.03 0.91 14.21
CA ASP A 84 -20.63 2.23 14.42
C ASP A 84 -21.64 2.22 15.58
N ALA A 85 -22.42 1.15 15.74
CA ALA A 85 -23.30 0.96 16.88
C ALA A 85 -22.52 0.86 18.21
N LEU A 86 -21.42 0.10 18.22
CA LEU A 86 -20.54 -0.02 19.39
C LEU A 86 -19.89 1.33 19.77
N ARG A 87 -19.47 2.12 18.78
CA ARG A 87 -18.96 3.48 19.01
C ARG A 87 -20.01 4.37 19.66
N LYS A 88 -21.22 4.40 19.11
CA LYS A 88 -22.34 5.17 19.67
C LYS A 88 -22.64 4.76 21.11
N ALA A 89 -22.67 3.45 21.41
CA ALA A 89 -22.89 2.95 22.75
C ALA A 89 -21.77 3.33 23.73
N ALA A 90 -20.53 3.45 23.23
CA ALA A 90 -19.37 3.90 24.00
C ALA A 90 -19.23 5.45 24.09
N GLY A 91 -20.11 6.22 23.43
CA GLY A 91 -20.02 7.69 23.38
C GLY A 91 -18.91 8.24 22.45
N LEU A 92 -18.55 7.49 21.40
CA LEU A 92 -17.50 7.80 20.43
C LEU A 92 -18.03 8.18 19.03
#